data_AF-A0A920BLZ5-F1
#
_entry.id   AF-A0A920BLZ5-F1
#
_cell.length_a   1.000
_cell.length_b   1.000
_cell.length_c   1.000
_cell.angle_alpha   90.00
_cell.angle_beta   90.00
_cell.angle_gamma   90.00
#
_symmetry.space_group_name_H-M   'P 1'
#
loop_
_entity.id
_entity.type
_entity.pdbx_description
1 polymer ?
#
loop_
_entity_poly.entity_id
_entity_poly.type
_entity_poly.pdbx_seq_one_letter_code
_entity_poly.pdbx_strand_id
1 'polypeptide(L)'
;MGSDQNYDLRTLMKPDAKAIESITNNETVMIWKKLWEKKLSGGKQTCDSWFSYVDHVVVEADGSRRKPFKAPADYEPVIPSKTTLMISVIGADALGRVIADQCHRPLRVAAIAECEPYQRLTPASAAKVLLSQRGSLKELPHKSEMIIAVTKVSEENTKLVRELHEAVKEIDSQRQLIGVSFEEDLEAQR
;
A
#
# COMPACT_ATOMS: atom_id res chain seq x y z
N MET A 1 -0.81 10.65 -1.22
CA MET A 1 -1.42 11.44 -2.32
C MET A 1 -0.98 12.90 -2.46
N GLY A 2 -1.00 13.41 -3.69
CA GLY A 2 -0.96 14.84 -4.02
C GLY A 2 -2.34 15.48 -3.97
N SER A 3 -2.41 16.79 -3.72
CA SER A 3 -3.69 17.54 -3.61
C SER A 3 -4.50 17.65 -4.90
N ASP A 4 -3.91 17.25 -6.03
CA ASP A 4 -4.46 17.23 -7.38
C ASP A 4 -5.07 15.87 -7.78
N GLN A 5 -5.03 14.88 -6.89
CA GLN A 5 -5.49 13.51 -7.16
C GLN A 5 -6.85 13.23 -6.52
N ASN A 6 -7.80 14.17 -6.60
CA ASN A 6 -9.14 13.99 -6.04
C ASN A 6 -10.14 13.30 -6.98
N TYR A 7 -9.84 13.16 -8.27
CA TYR A 7 -10.71 12.48 -9.24
C TYR A 7 -12.16 12.99 -9.22
N ASP A 8 -12.35 14.30 -9.09
CA ASP A 8 -13.65 14.98 -8.94
C ASP A 8 -14.51 14.54 -7.74
N LEU A 9 -13.93 13.76 -6.81
CA LEU A 9 -14.59 13.40 -5.57
C LEU A 9 -14.75 14.63 -4.66
N ARG A 10 -15.90 14.73 -4.00
CA ARG A 10 -16.16 15.72 -2.95
C ARG A 10 -15.05 15.61 -1.91
N THR A 11 -14.36 16.71 -1.66
CA THR A 11 -13.21 16.74 -0.75
C THR A 11 -13.48 17.66 0.44
N LEU A 12 -13.41 17.12 1.65
CA LEU A 12 -13.52 17.86 2.90
C LEU A 12 -12.13 18.14 3.49
N MET A 13 -11.86 19.41 3.75
CA MET A 13 -10.60 19.87 4.33
C MET A 13 -10.77 20.07 5.83
N LYS A 14 -10.08 19.24 6.63
CA LYS A 14 -10.16 19.27 8.11
C LYS A 14 -11.61 19.33 8.63
N PRO A 15 -12.50 18.40 8.21
CA PRO A 15 -13.89 18.41 8.64
C PRO A 15 -14.01 18.26 10.16
N ASP A 16 -15.01 18.91 10.73
CA ASP A 16 -15.48 18.64 12.08
C ASP A 16 -16.45 17.44 12.09
N ALA A 17 -16.91 17.02 13.27
CA ALA A 17 -17.82 15.89 13.40
C ALA A 17 -19.12 16.07 12.60
N LYS A 18 -19.69 17.29 12.58
CA LYS A 18 -20.92 17.59 11.84
C LYS A 18 -20.75 17.43 10.34
N ALA A 19 -19.61 17.86 9.79
CA ALA A 19 -19.32 17.68 8.38
C ALA A 19 -19.20 16.20 8.00
N ILE A 20 -18.66 15.34 8.90
CA ILE A 20 -18.64 13.89 8.69
C ILE A 20 -20.05 13.28 8.82
N GLU A 21 -20.83 13.68 9.82
CA GLU A 21 -22.23 13.24 10.00
C GLU A 21 -23.14 13.62 8.81
N SER A 22 -22.77 14.65 8.04
CA SER A 22 -23.50 15.06 6.84
C SER A 22 -23.29 14.16 5.62
N ILE A 23 -22.34 13.22 5.69
CA ILE A 23 -22.06 12.27 4.60
C ILE A 23 -23.24 11.29 4.52
N THR A 24 -23.90 11.24 3.36
CA THR A 24 -25.08 10.40 3.17
C THR A 24 -24.71 8.98 2.73
N ASN A 25 -25.61 8.01 2.93
CA ASN A 25 -25.42 6.65 2.41
C ASN A 25 -25.09 6.65 0.91
N ASN A 26 -24.10 5.84 0.52
CA ASN A 26 -23.55 5.72 -0.84
C ASN A 26 -22.74 6.92 -1.36
N GLU A 27 -22.35 7.86 -0.49
CA GLU A 27 -21.45 8.95 -0.88
C GLU A 27 -19.97 8.60 -0.63
N THR A 28 -19.11 8.80 -1.63
CA THR A 28 -17.65 8.71 -1.47
C THR A 28 -17.07 10.11 -1.28
N VAL A 29 -16.46 10.34 -0.12
CA VAL A 29 -15.86 11.63 0.24
C VAL A 29 -14.38 11.47 0.53
N MET A 30 -13.56 12.35 -0.03
CA MET A 30 -12.14 12.43 0.32
C MET A 30 -11.95 13.37 1.51
N ILE A 31 -11.22 12.93 2.53
CA ILE A 31 -10.96 13.77 3.70
C ILE A 31 -9.47 14.00 3.86
N TRP A 32 -9.06 15.26 3.93
CA TRP A 32 -7.65 15.63 4.02
C TRP A 32 -7.35 16.61 5.15
N LYS A 33 -6.16 16.46 5.73
CA LYS A 33 -5.48 17.52 6.48
C LYS A 33 -4.31 18.02 5.63
N LYS A 34 -4.37 19.27 5.17
CA LYS A 34 -3.25 19.94 4.50
C LYS A 34 -2.13 20.19 5.53
N LEU A 35 -0.93 19.67 5.25
CA LEU A 35 0.26 19.93 6.06
C LEU A 35 1.10 21.02 5.41
N TRP A 36 1.64 20.78 4.21
CA TRP A 36 2.59 21.65 3.52
C TRP A 36 2.42 21.54 1.99
N GLU A 37 2.33 22.68 1.30
CA GLU A 37 2.08 22.81 -0.14
C GLU A 37 1.04 21.82 -0.71
N LYS A 38 1.50 20.71 -1.32
CA LYS A 38 0.69 19.67 -2.00
C LYS A 38 0.61 18.34 -1.24
N LYS A 39 1.25 18.21 -0.06
CA LYS A 39 1.21 16.98 0.74
C LYS A 39 0.05 16.98 1.73
N LEU A 40 -0.67 15.87 1.71
CA LEU A 40 -1.85 15.61 2.53
C LEU A 40 -1.53 14.52 3.55
N SER A 41 -2.14 14.60 4.74
CA SER A 41 -2.03 13.55 5.76
C SER A 41 -3.38 13.24 6.40
N GLY A 42 -3.52 12.00 6.87
CA GLY A 42 -4.46 11.63 7.93
C GLY A 42 -3.68 11.37 9.23
N GLY A 43 -4.27 11.71 10.37
CA GLY A 43 -3.72 11.32 11.68
C GLY A 43 -4.43 10.07 12.19
N LYS A 44 -3.70 9.13 12.79
CA LYS A 44 -4.25 7.88 13.36
C LYS A 44 -5.52 8.11 14.17
N GLN A 45 -5.45 9.01 15.15
CA GLN A 45 -6.58 9.36 16.03
C GLN A 45 -7.76 9.97 15.28
N THR A 46 -7.49 10.77 14.24
CA THR A 46 -8.54 11.38 13.41
C THR A 46 -9.29 10.29 12.63
N CYS A 47 -8.55 9.39 11.97
CA CYS A 47 -9.14 8.26 11.26
C CYS A 47 -9.93 7.34 12.21
N ASP A 48 -9.41 7.07 13.41
CA ASP A 48 -10.07 6.22 14.40
C ASP A 48 -11.45 6.76 14.84
N SER A 49 -11.63 8.08 14.80
CA SER A 49 -12.92 8.71 15.10
C SER A 49 -13.95 8.50 13.98
N TRP A 50 -13.51 8.45 12.71
CA TRP A 50 -14.40 8.34 11.55
C TRP A 50 -15.11 6.99 11.44
N PHE A 51 -14.51 5.91 11.95
CA PHE A 51 -15.16 4.58 11.99
C PHE A 51 -16.49 4.56 12.77
N SER A 52 -16.81 5.61 13.53
CA SER A 52 -18.09 5.73 14.23
C SER A 52 -19.16 6.49 13.44
N TYR A 53 -18.82 7.06 12.27
CA TYR A 53 -19.70 7.92 11.49
C TYR A 53 -19.96 7.40 10.07
N VAL A 54 -19.10 6.53 9.54
CA VAL A 54 -19.20 5.98 8.19
C VAL A 54 -18.99 4.47 8.19
N ASP A 55 -19.56 3.77 7.22
CA ASP A 55 -19.45 2.31 7.10
C ASP A 55 -18.02 1.86 6.75
N HIS A 56 -17.32 2.66 5.94
CA HIS A 56 -16.00 2.33 5.42
C HIS A 56 -15.06 3.53 5.48
N VAL A 57 -13.82 3.28 5.91
CA VAL A 57 -12.72 4.24 5.88
C VAL A 57 -11.57 3.62 5.10
N VAL A 58 -11.25 4.20 3.93
CA VAL A 58 -10.10 3.77 3.11
C VAL A 58 -8.95 4.75 3.36
N VAL A 59 -7.79 4.23 3.73
CA VAL A 59 -6.60 5.03 4.03
C VAL A 59 -5.45 4.63 3.11
N GLU A 60 -4.98 5.57 2.31
CA GLU A 60 -3.67 5.44 1.64
C GLU A 60 -2.57 5.67 2.68
N ALA A 61 -1.89 4.60 3.10
CA ALA A 61 -0.73 4.68 3.98
C ALA A 61 0.58 4.71 3.15
N ASP A 62 1.44 5.67 3.49
CA ASP A 62 2.78 5.92 2.93
C ASP A 62 2.92 5.99 1.40
N GLY A 63 3.52 7.08 0.91
CA GLY A 63 3.92 7.16 -0.49
C GLY A 63 5.18 6.34 -0.80
N SER A 64 5.21 5.65 -1.95
CA SER A 64 6.41 4.97 -2.47
C SER A 64 7.27 5.84 -3.41
N ARG A 65 6.94 7.12 -3.60
CA ARG A 65 7.54 7.99 -4.64
C ARG A 65 7.45 7.35 -6.05
N ARG A 66 6.32 6.72 -6.36
CA ARG A 66 6.05 6.00 -7.62
C ARG A 66 6.93 4.76 -7.86
N LYS A 67 7.66 4.30 -6.85
CA LYS A 67 8.41 3.04 -6.92
C LYS A 67 7.47 1.84 -6.70
N PRO A 68 7.66 0.73 -7.43
CA PRO A 68 6.79 -0.44 -7.36
C PRO A 68 6.91 -1.23 -6.05
N PHE A 69 7.96 -1.02 -5.26
CA PHE A 69 8.07 -1.67 -3.95
C PHE A 69 8.71 -0.73 -2.91
N LYS A 70 8.45 -0.97 -1.62
CA LYS A 70 8.98 -0.14 -0.52
C LYS A 70 9.17 -0.92 0.77
N ALA A 71 10.01 -0.38 1.65
CA ALA A 71 9.96 -0.65 3.08
C ALA A 71 9.51 0.63 3.84
N PRO A 72 8.73 0.50 4.92
CA PRO A 72 8.32 1.66 5.73
C PRO A 72 9.52 2.27 6.47
N ALA A 73 9.49 3.59 6.68
CA ALA A 73 10.40 4.27 7.62
C ALA A 73 10.09 3.93 9.09
N ASP A 74 10.83 4.49 10.04
CA ASP A 74 10.61 4.22 11.46
C ASP A 74 9.33 4.85 12.01
N TYR A 75 8.86 5.95 11.44
CA TYR A 75 7.59 6.61 11.77
C TYR A 75 6.42 6.19 10.84
N GLU A 76 6.66 5.25 9.92
CA GLU A 76 5.67 4.69 9.00
C GLU A 76 5.46 3.19 9.28
N PRO A 77 4.35 2.55 8.86
CA PRO A 77 3.14 3.18 8.32
C PRO A 77 2.28 3.83 9.41
N VAL A 78 1.47 4.84 9.04
CA VAL A 78 0.43 5.36 9.95
C VAL A 78 -0.83 4.50 9.77
N ILE A 79 -1.00 3.49 10.63
CA ILE A 79 -2.16 2.57 10.59
C ILE A 79 -3.18 2.96 11.69
N PRO A 80 -4.45 3.24 11.33
CA PRO A 80 -5.55 3.38 12.28
C PRO A 80 -5.69 2.18 13.23
N SER A 81 -6.00 2.41 14.50
CA SER A 81 -6.14 1.30 15.47
C SER A 81 -7.32 0.39 15.17
N LYS A 82 -8.35 0.91 14.49
CA LYS A 82 -9.55 0.17 14.09
C LYS A 82 -9.43 -0.49 12.71
N THR A 83 -8.24 -0.52 12.09
CA THR A 83 -8.05 -1.18 10.78
C THR A 83 -8.50 -2.64 10.84
N THR A 84 -9.39 -3.03 9.94
CA THR A 84 -9.88 -4.41 9.80
C THR A 84 -9.15 -5.16 8.69
N LEU A 85 -8.73 -4.45 7.63
CA LEU A 85 -8.02 -4.99 6.49
C LEU A 85 -6.86 -4.07 6.08
N MET A 86 -5.69 -4.65 5.86
CA MET A 86 -4.54 -3.99 5.23
C MET A 86 -4.22 -4.63 3.89
N ILE A 87 -3.98 -3.80 2.87
CA ILE A 87 -3.51 -4.26 1.57
C ILE A 87 -2.08 -3.77 1.38
N SER A 88 -1.11 -4.69 1.41
CA SER A 88 0.26 -4.37 1.02
C SER A 88 0.40 -4.50 -0.48
N VAL A 89 0.85 -3.43 -1.13
CA VAL A 89 0.97 -3.39 -2.59
C VAL A 89 2.43 -3.56 -3.02
N ILE A 90 2.65 -4.46 -3.98
CA ILE A 90 3.91 -4.58 -4.73
C ILE A 90 3.58 -4.54 -6.23
N GLY A 91 4.39 -3.85 -7.04
CA GLY A 91 4.35 -3.96 -8.50
C GLY A 91 5.16 -5.17 -8.95
N ALA A 92 4.59 -6.02 -9.81
CA ALA A 92 5.28 -7.17 -10.38
C ALA A 92 6.54 -6.78 -11.16
N ASP A 93 6.58 -5.55 -11.68
CA ASP A 93 7.73 -4.92 -12.33
C ASP A 93 8.90 -4.61 -11.37
N ALA A 94 8.74 -4.73 -10.05
CA ALA A 94 9.84 -4.72 -9.09
C ALA A 94 10.63 -6.04 -9.09
N LEU A 95 9.96 -7.16 -9.36
CA LEU A 95 10.55 -8.49 -9.24
C LEU A 95 11.63 -8.70 -10.31
N GLY A 96 12.75 -9.29 -9.91
CA GLY A 96 13.90 -9.51 -10.77
C GLY A 96 14.65 -8.23 -11.16
N ARG A 97 14.27 -7.05 -10.64
CA ARG A 97 14.99 -5.78 -10.86
C ARG A 97 15.86 -5.42 -9.67
N VAL A 98 16.85 -4.56 -9.88
CA VAL A 98 17.79 -4.14 -8.84
C VAL A 98 17.06 -3.34 -7.75
N ILE A 99 17.29 -3.68 -6.48
CA ILE A 99 16.61 -3.07 -5.33
C ILE A 99 16.85 -1.55 -5.29
N ALA A 100 18.11 -1.12 -5.47
CA ALA A 100 18.51 0.29 -5.48
C ALA A 100 17.74 1.13 -6.51
N ASP A 101 17.37 0.52 -7.64
CA ASP A 101 16.71 1.22 -8.74
C ASP A 101 15.20 1.25 -8.58
N GLN A 102 14.60 0.14 -8.12
CA GLN A 102 13.14 -0.04 -8.15
C GLN A 102 12.45 0.07 -6.80
N CYS A 103 13.18 0.11 -5.69
CA CYS A 103 12.56 0.16 -4.36
C CYS A 103 12.65 1.55 -3.74
N HIS A 104 11.59 1.98 -3.05
CA HIS A 104 11.67 3.10 -2.15
C HIS A 104 12.33 2.68 -0.83
N ARG A 105 13.35 3.45 -0.41
CA ARG A 105 14.24 3.13 0.73
C ARG A 105 14.98 1.81 0.53
N PRO A 106 15.79 1.70 -0.55
CA PRO A 106 16.39 0.45 -0.97
C PRO A 106 17.28 -0.20 0.10
N LEU A 107 18.01 0.60 0.89
CA LEU A 107 18.83 0.07 1.99
C LEU A 107 18.00 -0.64 3.07
N ARG A 108 16.78 -0.18 3.35
CA ARG A 108 15.88 -0.83 4.31
C ARG A 108 15.29 -2.11 3.73
N VAL A 109 14.91 -2.08 2.46
CA VAL A 109 14.43 -3.26 1.73
C VAL A 109 15.51 -4.34 1.73
N ALA A 110 16.74 -4.00 1.35
CA ALA A 110 17.89 -4.88 1.33
C ALA A 110 18.21 -5.44 2.73
N ALA A 111 18.20 -4.60 3.76
CA ALA A 111 18.43 -5.03 5.14
C ALA A 111 17.37 -6.02 5.66
N ILE A 112 16.10 -5.85 5.30
CA ILE A 112 15.03 -6.78 5.69
C ILE A 112 15.09 -8.07 4.84
N ALA A 113 15.45 -7.95 3.57
CA ALA A 113 15.63 -9.09 2.67
C ALA A 113 16.91 -9.90 2.98
N GLU A 114 17.81 -9.35 3.80
CA GLU A 114 19.13 -9.90 4.14
C GLU A 114 20.02 -10.05 2.90
N CYS A 115 20.04 -9.00 2.09
CA CYS A 115 20.78 -8.95 0.83
C CYS A 115 21.36 -7.55 0.60
N GLU A 116 22.09 -7.39 -0.49
CA GLU A 116 22.72 -6.12 -0.86
C GLU A 116 21.80 -5.29 -1.77
N PRO A 117 21.81 -3.95 -1.67
CA PRO A 117 20.89 -3.08 -2.42
C PRO A 117 21.12 -3.12 -3.94
N TYR A 118 22.29 -3.55 -4.41
CA TYR A 118 22.59 -3.72 -5.84
C TYR A 118 22.17 -5.10 -6.40
N GLN A 119 21.69 -6.00 -5.55
CA GLN A 119 21.14 -7.28 -5.99
C GLN A 119 19.72 -7.12 -6.52
N ARG A 120 19.29 -8.10 -7.31
CA ARG A 120 17.92 -8.17 -7.82
C ARG A 120 16.96 -8.56 -6.69
N LEU A 121 15.79 -7.92 -6.66
CA LEU A 121 14.69 -8.30 -5.78
C LEU A 121 14.12 -9.64 -6.25
N THR A 122 14.60 -10.74 -5.70
CA THR A 122 14.04 -12.07 -5.97
C THR A 122 12.66 -12.22 -5.33
N PRO A 123 11.80 -13.12 -5.83
CA PRO A 123 10.52 -13.41 -5.19
C PRO A 123 10.65 -13.79 -3.70
N ALA A 124 11.64 -14.61 -3.35
CA ALA A 124 11.95 -14.96 -1.96
C ALA A 124 12.33 -13.73 -1.10
N SER A 125 13.17 -12.83 -1.65
CA SER A 125 13.56 -11.60 -0.96
C SER A 125 12.37 -10.65 -0.76
N ALA A 126 11.50 -10.53 -1.77
CA ALA A 126 10.28 -9.74 -1.66
C ALA A 126 9.32 -10.32 -0.60
N ALA A 127 9.14 -11.65 -0.56
CA ALA A 127 8.33 -12.32 0.44
C ALA A 127 8.82 -12.03 1.88
N LYS A 128 10.13 -12.09 2.13
CA LYS A 128 10.72 -11.71 3.42
C LYS A 128 10.32 -10.29 3.84
N VAL A 129 10.37 -9.34 2.92
CA VAL A 129 10.01 -7.93 3.22
C VAL A 129 8.50 -7.77 3.44
N LEU A 130 7.67 -8.42 2.62
CA LEU A 130 6.21 -8.39 2.74
C LEU A 130 5.70 -9.03 4.04
N LEU A 131 6.42 -10.00 4.59
CA LEU A 131 6.03 -10.74 5.79
C LEU A 131 6.86 -10.39 7.02
N SER A 132 7.63 -9.31 6.98
CA SER A 132 8.42 -8.83 8.12
C SER A 132 7.67 -7.82 8.97
N GLN A 133 7.81 -7.91 10.30
CA GLN A 133 7.41 -6.88 11.28
C GLN A 133 8.19 -5.56 11.12
N ARG A 134 9.31 -5.59 10.39
CA ARG A 134 10.06 -4.39 9.97
C ARG A 134 9.65 -3.91 8.57
N GLY A 135 8.89 -4.71 7.85
CA GLY A 135 8.39 -4.49 6.50
C GLY A 135 6.88 -4.26 6.50
N SER A 136 6.13 -4.96 5.63
CA SER A 136 4.70 -4.67 5.45
C SER A 136 3.80 -5.08 6.62
N LEU A 137 4.26 -5.92 7.56
CA LEU A 137 3.48 -6.25 8.77
C LEU A 137 3.70 -5.26 9.91
N LYS A 138 4.55 -4.24 9.73
CA LYS A 138 4.86 -3.28 10.78
C LYS A 138 3.58 -2.60 11.29
N GLU A 139 3.39 -2.65 12.60
CA GLU A 139 2.26 -2.04 13.32
C GLU A 139 0.86 -2.54 12.90
N LEU A 140 0.77 -3.68 12.21
CA LEU A 140 -0.52 -4.30 11.89
C LEU A 140 -1.26 -4.67 13.19
N PRO A 141 -2.49 -4.18 13.41
CA PRO A 141 -3.28 -4.57 14.59
C PRO A 141 -3.59 -6.08 14.59
N HIS A 142 -3.60 -6.70 15.78
CA HIS A 142 -3.69 -8.16 15.94
C HIS A 142 -4.94 -8.80 15.29
N LYS A 143 -6.03 -8.06 15.16
CA LYS A 143 -7.30 -8.55 14.57
C LYS A 143 -7.46 -8.18 13.09
N SER A 144 -6.49 -7.51 12.50
CA SER A 144 -6.55 -7.09 11.11
C SER A 144 -6.15 -8.22 10.19
N GLU A 145 -6.91 -8.43 9.13
CA GLU A 145 -6.47 -9.22 7.99
C GLU A 145 -5.42 -8.43 7.19
N MET A 146 -4.48 -9.14 6.56
CA MET A 146 -3.59 -8.50 5.60
C MET A 146 -3.44 -9.36 4.35
N ILE A 147 -3.67 -8.70 3.21
CA ILE A 147 -3.60 -9.26 1.86
C ILE A 147 -2.43 -8.61 1.13
N ILE A 148 -1.74 -9.39 0.31
CA ILE A 148 -0.71 -8.89 -0.61
C ILE A 148 -1.36 -8.69 -1.98
N ALA A 149 -1.38 -7.47 -2.48
CA ALA A 149 -1.78 -7.16 -3.85
C ALA A 149 -0.55 -7.00 -4.74
N VAL A 150 -0.45 -7.84 -5.77
CA VAL A 150 0.59 -7.74 -6.80
C VAL A 150 -0.01 -7.04 -8.01
N THR A 151 0.40 -5.80 -8.27
CA THR A 151 -0.09 -4.96 -9.38
C THR A 151 0.79 -5.10 -10.61
N LYS A 152 0.29 -4.68 -11.78
CA LYS A 152 1.02 -4.74 -13.07
C LYS A 152 1.44 -6.16 -13.47
N VAL A 153 0.60 -7.14 -13.15
CA VAL A 153 0.82 -8.52 -13.59
C VAL A 153 0.63 -8.58 -15.10
N SER A 154 1.60 -9.16 -15.80
CA SER A 154 1.59 -9.38 -17.24
C SER A 154 2.16 -10.76 -17.57
N GLU A 155 2.03 -11.19 -18.82
CA GLU A 155 2.61 -12.46 -19.28
C GLU A 155 4.13 -12.54 -19.00
N GLU A 156 4.84 -11.43 -19.16
CA GLU A 156 6.30 -11.35 -18.97
C GLU A 156 6.75 -11.63 -17.53
N ASN A 157 5.94 -11.27 -16.54
CA ASN A 157 6.30 -11.37 -15.12
C ASN A 157 5.52 -12.43 -14.35
N THR A 158 4.54 -13.09 -14.97
CA THR A 158 3.67 -14.10 -14.33
C THR A 158 4.46 -15.22 -13.65
N LYS A 159 5.59 -15.66 -14.22
CA LYS A 159 6.46 -16.66 -13.59
C LYS A 159 7.00 -16.18 -12.23
N LEU A 160 7.50 -14.95 -12.17
CA LEU A 160 8.02 -14.36 -10.93
C LEU A 160 6.91 -14.13 -9.90
N VAL A 161 5.69 -13.80 -10.34
CA VAL A 161 4.53 -13.65 -9.44
C VAL A 161 4.13 -15.01 -8.83
N ARG A 162 4.17 -16.10 -9.61
CA ARG A 162 3.96 -17.46 -9.09
C ARG A 162 5.04 -17.84 -8.08
N GLU A 163 6.31 -17.60 -8.39
CA GLU A 163 7.41 -17.84 -7.45
C GLU A 163 7.26 -17.02 -6.16
N LEU A 164 6.72 -15.79 -6.25
CA LEU A 164 6.42 -14.96 -5.08
C LEU A 164 5.29 -15.57 -4.25
N HIS A 165 4.23 -16.06 -4.91
CA HIS A 165 3.14 -16.77 -4.23
C HIS A 165 3.66 -17.98 -3.45
N GLU A 166 4.47 -18.83 -4.07
CA GLU A 166 5.05 -20.00 -3.38
C GLU A 166 5.93 -19.59 -2.20
N ALA A 167 6.81 -18.59 -2.37
CA ALA A 167 7.66 -18.08 -1.29
C ALA A 167 6.84 -17.46 -0.14
N VAL A 168 5.72 -16.79 -0.43
CA VAL A 168 4.80 -16.28 0.59
C VAL A 168 4.15 -17.44 1.34
N LYS A 169 3.70 -18.48 0.63
CA LYS A 169 3.06 -19.66 1.23
C LYS A 169 4.00 -20.50 2.09
N GLU A 170 5.29 -20.52 1.75
CA GLU A 170 6.32 -21.18 2.55
C GLU A 170 6.52 -20.50 3.91
N ILE A 171 6.48 -19.16 3.95
CA ILE A 171 6.65 -18.37 5.18
C ILE A 171 5.34 -18.32 5.99
N ASP A 172 4.21 -18.10 5.32
CA ASP A 172 2.89 -17.97 5.92
C ASP A 172 1.82 -18.57 4.99
N SER A 173 1.48 -19.83 5.24
CA SER A 173 0.56 -20.61 4.40
C SER A 173 -0.87 -20.04 4.36
N GLN A 174 -1.27 -19.29 5.37
CA GLN A 174 -2.58 -18.65 5.45
C GLN A 174 -2.62 -17.31 4.72
N ARG A 175 -1.47 -16.72 4.40
CA ARG A 175 -1.41 -15.43 3.72
C ARG A 175 -2.06 -15.47 2.34
N GLN A 176 -2.90 -14.49 2.06
CA GLN A 176 -3.49 -14.29 0.74
C GLN A 176 -2.63 -13.37 -0.13
N LEU A 177 -2.46 -13.76 -1.39
CA LEU A 177 -1.84 -12.95 -2.43
C LEU A 177 -2.77 -12.92 -3.64
N ILE A 178 -3.05 -11.71 -4.13
CA ILE A 178 -3.92 -11.46 -5.27
C ILE A 178 -3.11 -10.77 -6.36
N GLY A 179 -3.08 -11.37 -7.56
CA GLY A 179 -2.52 -10.74 -8.75
C GLY A 179 -3.56 -9.85 -9.44
N VAL A 180 -3.15 -8.64 -9.81
CA VAL A 180 -3.97 -7.66 -10.52
C VAL A 180 -3.30 -7.36 -11.86
N SER A 181 -3.94 -7.83 -12.92
CA SER A 181 -3.66 -7.46 -14.31
C SER A 181 -4.69 -6.44 -14.77
N PHE A 182 -4.26 -5.49 -15.60
CA PHE A 182 -5.17 -4.61 -16.32
C PHE A 182 -5.11 -5.02 -17.79
N GLU A 183 -6.27 -5.09 -18.45
CA GLU A 183 -6.31 -5.09 -19.91
C GLU A 183 -5.84 -3.70 -20.35
N GLU A 184 -4.84 -3.64 -21.23
CA GLU A 184 -4.48 -2.36 -21.85
C GLU A 184 -5.63 -1.95 -22.76
N ASP A 185 -6.33 -0.86 -22.42
CA ASP A 185 -7.23 -0.19 -23.37
C ASP A 185 -6.39 0.27 -24.56
N LEU A 186 -6.42 -0.53 -25.64
CA LEU A 186 -5.77 -0.27 -26.93
C LEU A 186 -6.24 1.03 -27.60
N GLU A 187 -7.21 1.74 -27.02
CA GLU A 187 -7.80 2.96 -27.60
C GLU A 187 -7.13 4.27 -27.15
N ALA A 188 -6.23 4.28 -26.16
CA ALA A 188 -5.58 5.51 -25.69
C ALA A 188 -4.34 5.96 -26.51
N GLN A 189 -4.07 5.31 -27.66
CA GLN A 189 -2.96 5.66 -28.57
C GLN A 189 -3.41 6.10 -29.98
N ARG A 190 -4.67 6.53 -30.16
CA ARG A 190 -5.15 7.13 -31.42
C ARG A 190 -5.44 8.62 -31.30
#